data_AF-A0A940TT99-F1
#
_entry.id   AF-A0A940TT99-F1
#
_cell.length_a   1.000
_cell.length_b   1.000
_cell.length_c   1.000
_cell.angle_alpha   90.00
_cell.angle_beta   90.00
_cell.angle_gamma   90.00
#
_symmetry.space_group_name_H-M   'P 1'
#
loop_
_entity.id
_entity.type
_entity.pdbx_description
1 polymer ?
#
loop_
_entity_poly.entity_id
_entity_poly.type
_entity_poly.pdbx_seq_one_letter_code
_entity_poly.pdbx_strand_id
1 'polypeptide(L)'
;MGFSSAKAASLALYDLIEKYKPKEFEQVKIITLFTCPPANIMTIKPVKSLKDLKGLELRVGGTQADIIKNLGGIPVAMPQSDTPEALQKGTVKGHVSSMEVLKDFNYASYTANATIANLWVVTFSVVMNKGKWDALPADVKKVIDGMRKEWALWTGNYVDNHVQESLKWSKEKYKLEIYELPAGEKAEVSKLIRPLIDTYVERVTKAGLDGKQIMKDVYTFKEKYEKQYK
;
A
#
# COMPACT_ATOMS: atom_id res chain seq x y z
N MET A 1 3.31 12.13 0.59
CA MET A 1 1.85 11.97 0.80
C MET A 1 1.50 10.57 1.29
N GLY A 2 2.29 9.53 0.96
CA GLY A 2 2.18 8.20 1.56
C GLY A 2 2.69 8.10 3.00
N PHE A 3 2.41 6.97 3.65
CA PHE A 3 3.04 6.56 4.91
C PHE A 3 4.51 6.22 4.70
N SER A 4 5.34 6.31 5.74
CA SER A 4 6.75 5.91 5.70
C SER A 4 6.97 4.43 6.02
N SER A 5 5.99 3.75 6.62
CA SER A 5 6.10 2.36 7.04
C SER A 5 4.73 1.67 7.10
N ALA A 6 4.71 0.35 6.89
CA ALA A 6 3.51 -0.48 7.07
C ALA A 6 3.04 -0.48 8.52
N LYS A 7 3.96 -0.40 9.48
CA LYS A 7 3.66 -0.28 10.91
C LYS A 7 2.80 0.95 11.22
N ALA A 8 3.21 2.12 10.75
CA ALA A 8 2.46 3.36 10.99
C ALA A 8 1.12 3.35 10.23
N ALA A 9 1.13 2.87 8.99
CA ALA A 9 -0.07 2.77 8.15
C ALA A 9 -1.11 1.80 8.72
N SER A 10 -0.69 0.63 9.22
CA SER A 10 -1.59 -0.39 9.80
C SER A 10 -2.29 0.12 11.05
N LEU A 11 -1.56 0.83 11.92
CA LEU A 11 -2.14 1.43 13.12
C LEU A 11 -3.05 2.62 12.81
N ALA A 12 -2.69 3.44 11.83
CA ALA A 12 -3.55 4.53 11.37
C ALA A 12 -4.86 3.99 10.77
N LEU A 13 -4.78 2.94 9.95
CA LEU A 13 -5.95 2.24 9.40
C LEU A 13 -6.82 1.67 10.53
N TYR A 14 -6.22 1.00 11.50
CA TYR A 14 -6.93 0.43 12.64
C TYR A 14 -7.72 1.51 13.39
N ASP A 15 -7.05 2.59 13.81
CA ASP A 15 -7.70 3.67 14.56
C ASP A 15 -8.77 4.40 13.73
N LEU A 16 -8.57 4.53 12.42
CA LEU A 16 -9.57 5.13 11.52
C LEU A 16 -10.84 4.28 11.46
N ILE A 17 -10.70 2.96 11.28
CA ILE A 17 -11.86 2.05 11.24
C ILE A 17 -12.56 1.98 12.60
N GLU A 18 -11.82 1.96 13.71
CA GLU A 18 -12.41 1.98 15.06
C GLU A 18 -13.15 3.29 15.36
N LYS A 19 -12.64 4.43 14.85
CA LYS A 19 -13.28 5.75 15.00
C LYS A 19 -14.58 5.83 14.22
N TYR A 20 -14.57 5.42 12.95
CA TYR A 20 -15.70 5.65 12.04
C TYR A 20 -16.69 4.48 11.96
N LYS A 21 -16.25 3.25 12.27
CA LYS A 21 -17.05 2.02 12.20
C LYS A 21 -17.94 1.96 10.95
N PRO A 22 -17.34 2.01 9.75
CA PRO A 22 -18.10 2.27 8.54
C PRO A 22 -19.06 1.11 8.25
N LYS A 23 -20.23 1.46 7.70
CA LYS A 23 -21.34 0.52 7.49
C LYS A 23 -20.99 -0.60 6.53
N GLU A 24 -20.03 -0.39 5.62
CA GLU A 24 -19.56 -1.41 4.69
C GLU A 24 -19.08 -2.72 5.37
N PHE A 25 -18.69 -2.66 6.65
CA PHE A 25 -18.28 -3.84 7.42
C PHE A 25 -19.36 -4.40 8.36
N GLU A 26 -20.59 -3.86 8.38
CA GLU A 26 -21.61 -4.24 9.38
C GLU A 26 -22.01 -5.73 9.35
N GLN A 27 -21.92 -6.33 8.16
CA GLN A 27 -22.28 -7.73 7.89
C GLN A 27 -21.18 -8.74 8.25
N VAL A 28 -19.99 -8.25 8.65
CA VAL A 28 -18.85 -9.10 9.01
C VAL A 28 -18.25 -8.65 10.34
N LYS A 29 -17.46 -9.53 10.97
CA LYS A 29 -16.60 -9.14 12.08
C LYS A 29 -15.20 -8.84 11.54
N ILE A 30 -14.70 -7.63 11.76
CA ILE A 30 -13.29 -7.32 11.51
C ILE A 30 -12.44 -7.93 12.63
N ILE A 31 -11.55 -8.86 12.28
CA ILE A 31 -10.61 -9.50 13.18
C ILE A 31 -9.34 -8.66 13.32
N THR A 32 -8.78 -8.17 12.21
CA THR A 32 -7.68 -7.20 12.24
C THR A 32 -7.58 -6.47 10.91
N LEU A 33 -6.75 -5.44 10.86
CA LEU A 33 -6.52 -4.55 9.73
C LEU A 33 -5.02 -4.33 9.60
N PHE A 34 -4.50 -4.32 8.39
CA PHE A 34 -3.10 -4.02 8.15
C PHE A 34 -2.90 -3.47 6.74
N THR A 35 -1.69 -3.03 6.43
CA THR A 35 -1.33 -2.53 5.11
C THR A 35 -0.05 -3.17 4.61
N CYS A 36 0.12 -3.19 3.28
CA CYS A 36 1.44 -3.33 2.68
C CYS A 36 2.36 -2.15 3.08
N PRO A 37 3.68 -2.31 2.95
CA PRO A 37 4.62 -1.18 2.93
C PRO A 37 4.31 -0.18 1.80
N PRO A 38 4.95 1.00 1.81
CA PRO A 38 4.80 1.98 0.73
C PRO A 38 5.21 1.39 -0.63
N ALA A 39 4.38 1.66 -1.64
CA ALA A 39 4.60 1.17 -2.99
C ALA A 39 5.76 1.92 -3.68
N ASN A 40 6.57 1.15 -4.39
CA ASN A 40 7.75 1.60 -5.14
C ASN A 40 7.70 1.01 -6.56
N ILE A 41 8.47 1.60 -7.46
CA ILE A 41 8.41 1.29 -8.89
C ILE A 41 9.52 0.28 -9.18
N MET A 42 9.17 -0.91 -9.68
CA MET A 42 10.13 -1.97 -10.00
C MET A 42 10.02 -2.30 -11.48
N THR A 43 11.13 -2.23 -12.21
CA THR A 43 11.13 -2.15 -13.68
C THR A 43 12.24 -2.98 -14.31
N ILE A 44 12.01 -3.35 -15.58
CA ILE A 44 13.00 -4.06 -16.40
C ILE A 44 14.17 -3.12 -16.75
N LYS A 45 13.88 -1.87 -17.10
CA LYS A 45 14.87 -0.82 -17.39
C LYS A 45 14.89 0.23 -16.27
N PRO A 46 16.04 0.89 -15.99
CA PRO A 46 16.11 1.91 -14.95
C PRO A 46 15.09 3.05 -15.13
N VAL A 47 14.43 3.43 -14.04
CA VAL A 47 13.61 4.64 -13.93
C VAL A 47 14.25 5.53 -12.88
N LYS A 48 14.83 6.65 -13.30
CA LYS A 48 15.56 7.57 -12.39
C LYS A 48 14.83 8.89 -12.20
N SER A 49 13.78 9.13 -12.97
CA SER A 49 12.98 10.35 -12.95
C SER A 49 11.54 10.09 -13.37
N LEU A 50 10.64 11.03 -13.11
CA LEU A 50 9.26 11.02 -13.62
C LEU A 50 9.22 11.06 -15.15
N LYS A 51 10.24 11.63 -15.80
CA LYS A 51 10.34 11.61 -17.27
C LYS A 51 10.46 10.19 -17.81
N ASP A 52 11.16 9.30 -17.10
CA ASP A 52 11.36 7.91 -17.51
C ASP A 52 10.08 7.07 -17.40
N LEU A 53 9.06 7.57 -16.67
CA LEU A 53 7.74 6.94 -16.60
C LEU A 53 6.88 7.19 -17.85
N LYS A 54 7.20 8.21 -18.65
CA LYS A 54 6.35 8.62 -19.78
C LYS A 54 6.20 7.48 -20.79
N GLY A 55 4.97 7.00 -20.95
CA GLY A 55 4.64 5.92 -21.88
C GLY A 55 5.07 4.53 -21.39
N LEU A 56 5.48 4.37 -20.14
CA LEU A 56 5.90 3.09 -19.58
C LEU A 56 4.68 2.32 -19.06
N GLU A 57 4.44 1.12 -19.60
CA GLU A 57 3.37 0.25 -19.11
C GLU A 57 3.76 -0.39 -17.78
N LEU A 58 3.00 -0.08 -16.72
CA LEU A 58 3.27 -0.54 -15.36
C LEU A 58 2.08 -1.29 -14.79
N ARG A 59 2.32 -2.51 -14.30
CA ARG A 59 1.31 -3.23 -13.53
C ARG A 59 1.00 -2.50 -12.23
N VAL A 60 -0.28 -2.36 -11.94
CA VAL A 60 -0.80 -1.79 -10.68
C VAL A 60 -1.98 -2.61 -10.15
N GLY A 61 -2.29 -2.43 -8.87
CA GLY A 61 -3.62 -2.79 -8.35
C GLY A 61 -4.70 -1.89 -8.93
N GLY A 62 -5.93 -2.41 -9.08
CA GLY A 62 -7.00 -1.73 -9.82
C GLY A 62 -7.34 -0.33 -9.33
N THR A 63 -7.29 -0.07 -8.02
CA THR A 63 -7.64 1.24 -7.44
C THR A 63 -6.52 2.28 -7.54
N GLN A 64 -5.34 1.93 -8.06
CA GLN A 64 -4.17 2.83 -8.11
C GLN A 64 -3.75 3.23 -9.53
N ALA A 65 -4.54 2.84 -10.54
CA ALA A 65 -4.28 3.20 -11.93
C ALA A 65 -4.13 4.71 -12.14
N ASP A 66 -5.02 5.51 -11.56
CA ASP A 66 -5.00 6.97 -11.74
C ASP A 66 -3.75 7.62 -11.16
N ILE A 67 -3.12 7.03 -10.13
CA ILE A 67 -1.86 7.54 -9.57
C ILE A 67 -0.77 7.43 -10.63
N ILE A 68 -0.59 6.26 -11.24
CA ILE A 68 0.44 6.05 -12.26
C ILE A 68 0.15 6.86 -13.52
N LYS A 69 -1.12 6.99 -13.91
CA LYS A 69 -1.52 7.87 -15.01
C LYS A 69 -1.13 9.33 -14.75
N ASN A 70 -1.38 9.85 -13.54
CA ASN A 70 -0.99 11.22 -13.18
C ASN A 70 0.52 11.42 -13.14
N LEU A 71 1.29 10.37 -12.84
CA LEU A 71 2.76 10.39 -12.90
C LEU A 71 3.33 10.24 -14.33
N GLY A 72 2.45 10.06 -15.33
CA GLY A 72 2.82 9.98 -16.75
C GLY A 72 3.02 8.55 -17.29
N GLY A 73 2.86 7.53 -16.44
CA GLY A 73 2.90 6.13 -16.84
C GLY A 73 1.59 5.63 -17.46
N ILE A 74 1.64 4.42 -18.02
CA ILE A 74 0.48 3.72 -18.55
C ILE A 74 0.12 2.59 -17.58
N PRO A 75 -0.90 2.76 -16.70
CA PRO A 75 -1.27 1.71 -15.77
C PRO A 75 -1.93 0.53 -16.47
N VAL A 76 -1.52 -0.68 -16.13
CA VAL A 76 -2.22 -1.93 -16.49
C VAL A 76 -2.71 -2.59 -15.20
N ALA A 77 -4.01 -2.51 -14.95
CA ALA A 77 -4.63 -3.03 -13.75
C ALA A 77 -4.81 -4.56 -13.84
N MET A 78 -4.18 -5.31 -12.94
CA MET A 78 -4.36 -6.76 -12.83
C MET A 78 -3.99 -7.29 -11.43
N PRO A 79 -4.49 -8.47 -11.02
CA PRO A 79 -4.01 -9.17 -9.83
C PRO A 79 -2.50 -9.37 -9.80
N GLN A 80 -1.92 -9.50 -8.59
CA GLN A 80 -0.48 -9.70 -8.44
C GLN A 80 -0.05 -11.01 -9.09
N SER A 81 -0.85 -12.08 -8.97
CA SER A 81 -0.58 -13.41 -9.56
C SER A 81 -0.28 -13.39 -11.05
N ASP A 82 -0.84 -12.43 -11.79
CA ASP A 82 -0.80 -12.40 -13.25
C ASP A 82 0.42 -11.60 -13.76
N THR A 83 1.11 -10.88 -12.86
CA THR A 83 2.24 -10.00 -13.18
C THR A 83 3.42 -10.73 -13.83
N PRO A 84 3.87 -11.93 -13.38
CA PRO A 84 4.98 -12.64 -14.02
C PRO A 84 4.75 -12.91 -15.50
N GLU A 85 3.55 -13.41 -15.84
CA GLU A 85 3.18 -13.69 -17.23
C GLU A 85 3.13 -12.39 -18.05
N ALA A 86 2.57 -11.31 -17.48
CA ALA A 86 2.52 -10.01 -18.15
C ALA A 86 3.92 -9.41 -18.38
N LEU A 87 4.86 -9.60 -17.45
CA LEU A 87 6.27 -9.19 -17.60
C LEU A 87 6.97 -10.01 -18.68
N GLN A 88 6.79 -11.34 -18.68
CA GLN A 88 7.39 -12.24 -19.66
C GLN A 88 6.88 -11.99 -21.08
N LYS A 89 5.57 -11.76 -21.24
CA LYS A 89 4.96 -11.41 -22.53
C LYS A 89 5.27 -9.97 -22.96
N GLY A 90 5.83 -9.16 -22.06
CA GLY A 90 6.13 -7.76 -22.32
C GLY A 90 4.90 -6.86 -22.37
N THR A 91 3.74 -7.31 -21.89
CA THR A 91 2.53 -6.48 -21.72
C THR A 91 2.78 -5.32 -20.76
N VAL A 92 3.60 -5.55 -19.73
CA VAL A 92 4.09 -4.52 -18.82
C VAL A 92 5.61 -4.51 -18.78
N LYS A 93 6.20 -3.35 -18.50
CA LYS A 93 7.65 -3.15 -18.38
C LYS A 93 8.14 -3.05 -16.94
N GLY A 94 7.21 -3.23 -16.00
CA GLY A 94 7.44 -3.17 -14.57
C GLY A 94 6.12 -3.29 -13.80
N HIS A 95 6.23 -3.17 -12.50
CA HIS A 95 5.11 -3.20 -11.56
C HIS A 95 5.34 -2.18 -10.45
N VAL A 96 4.24 -1.76 -9.82
CA VAL A 96 4.28 -0.84 -8.69
C VAL A 96 3.63 -1.50 -7.49
N SER A 97 4.46 -1.81 -6.48
CA SER A 97 4.09 -2.56 -5.29
C SER A 97 5.09 -2.28 -4.17
N SER A 98 4.83 -2.77 -2.97
CA SER A 98 5.83 -2.87 -1.90
C SER A 98 6.92 -3.90 -2.26
N MET A 99 8.14 -3.73 -1.73
CA MET A 99 9.36 -4.39 -2.24
C MET A 99 9.64 -5.79 -1.65
N GLU A 100 8.83 -6.27 -0.72
CA GLU A 100 8.87 -7.67 -0.24
C GLU A 100 8.61 -8.67 -1.37
N VAL A 101 7.78 -8.28 -2.35
CA VAL A 101 7.42 -9.10 -3.52
C VAL A 101 8.60 -9.48 -4.41
N LEU A 102 9.69 -8.71 -4.35
CA LEU A 102 10.93 -9.02 -5.07
C LEU A 102 11.46 -10.41 -4.69
N LYS A 103 11.35 -10.77 -3.41
CA LYS A 103 11.71 -12.09 -2.89
C LYS A 103 10.54 -13.05 -2.88
N ASP A 104 9.41 -12.66 -2.29
CA ASP A 104 8.28 -13.56 -2.04
C ASP A 104 7.68 -14.16 -3.31
N PHE A 105 7.62 -13.35 -4.37
CA PHE A 105 7.17 -13.79 -5.69
C PHE A 105 8.31 -13.87 -6.71
N ASN A 106 9.56 -13.77 -6.25
CA ASN A 106 10.75 -13.79 -7.08
C ASN A 106 10.73 -12.72 -8.19
N TYR A 107 10.09 -11.57 -7.96
CA TYR A 107 10.00 -10.49 -8.94
C TYR A 107 11.34 -9.87 -9.30
N ALA A 108 12.35 -9.99 -8.42
CA ALA A 108 13.72 -9.60 -8.72
C ALA A 108 14.30 -10.28 -9.97
N SER A 109 13.80 -11.48 -10.34
CA SER A 109 14.21 -12.17 -11.56
C SER A 109 13.65 -11.56 -12.86
N TYR A 110 12.61 -10.73 -12.77
CA TYR A 110 11.98 -10.06 -13.90
C TYR A 110 12.30 -8.56 -13.96
N THR A 111 12.44 -7.92 -12.80
CA THR A 111 12.69 -6.47 -12.68
C THR A 111 13.95 -6.22 -11.86
N ALA A 112 15.07 -5.97 -12.56
CA ALA A 112 16.38 -5.74 -11.95
C ALA A 112 16.59 -4.32 -11.41
N ASN A 113 15.58 -3.44 -11.52
CA ASN A 113 15.65 -2.04 -11.08
C ASN A 113 14.49 -1.74 -10.13
N ALA A 114 14.76 -0.99 -9.06
CA ALA A 114 13.76 -0.46 -8.16
C ALA A 114 13.98 1.04 -7.93
N THR A 115 12.91 1.83 -7.92
CA THR A 115 12.93 3.27 -7.69
C THR A 115 12.08 3.59 -6.49
N ILE A 116 12.71 4.16 -5.46
CA ILE A 116 12.06 4.56 -4.22
C ILE A 116 11.20 5.79 -4.48
N ALA A 117 9.89 5.59 -4.46
CA ALA A 117 8.87 6.62 -4.70
C ALA A 117 7.92 6.81 -3.51
N ASN A 118 7.80 5.82 -2.62
CA ASN A 118 6.96 5.85 -1.41
C ASN A 118 5.55 6.40 -1.68
N LEU A 119 4.85 5.75 -2.61
CA LEU A 119 3.57 6.23 -3.16
C LEU A 119 2.39 5.94 -2.21
N TRP A 120 1.58 4.93 -2.50
CA TRP A 120 0.44 4.52 -1.68
C TRP A 120 0.78 3.30 -0.82
N VAL A 121 -0.13 2.96 0.08
CA VAL A 121 -0.19 1.64 0.72
C VAL A 121 -1.49 0.94 0.28
N VAL A 122 -1.48 -0.39 0.28
CA VAL A 122 -2.69 -1.19 0.05
C VAL A 122 -3.21 -1.67 1.40
N THR A 123 -4.50 -1.51 1.65
CA THR A 123 -5.15 -1.89 2.91
C THR A 123 -5.74 -3.29 2.83
N PHE A 124 -5.71 -4.01 3.94
CA PHE A 124 -6.28 -5.35 4.10
C PHE A 124 -7.14 -5.40 5.36
N SER A 125 -8.22 -6.16 5.28
CA SER A 125 -9.11 -6.46 6.40
C SER A 125 -9.24 -7.97 6.51
N VAL A 126 -8.89 -8.52 7.67
CA VAL A 126 -9.24 -9.91 8.00
C VAL A 126 -10.64 -9.90 8.55
N VAL A 127 -11.57 -10.52 7.84
CA VAL A 127 -12.98 -10.54 8.21
C VAL A 127 -13.44 -11.96 8.52
N MET A 128 -14.32 -12.07 9.50
CA MET A 128 -14.97 -13.31 9.90
C MET A 128 -16.48 -13.20 9.65
N ASN A 129 -17.09 -14.30 9.22
CA ASN A 129 -18.54 -14.39 9.12
C ASN A 129 -19.19 -14.03 10.47
N LYS A 130 -20.21 -13.16 10.44
CA LYS A 130 -20.84 -12.62 11.64
C LYS A 130 -21.52 -13.70 12.50
N GLY A 131 -22.27 -14.62 11.89
CA GLY A 131 -22.93 -15.71 12.62
C GLY A 131 -21.93 -16.65 13.30
N LYS A 132 -20.80 -16.93 12.66
CA LYS A 132 -19.71 -17.71 13.28
C LYS A 132 -19.05 -16.96 14.43
N TRP A 133 -18.85 -15.65 14.30
CA TRP A 133 -18.37 -14.82 15.39
C TRP A 133 -19.34 -14.83 16.57
N ASP A 134 -20.63 -14.62 16.32
CA ASP A 134 -21.66 -14.54 17.36
C ASP A 134 -21.84 -15.86 18.12
N ALA A 135 -21.57 -17.00 17.48
CA ALA A 135 -21.57 -18.32 18.11
C ALA A 135 -20.37 -18.60 19.03
N LEU A 136 -19.31 -17.77 19.01
CA LEU A 136 -18.15 -17.98 19.87
C LEU A 136 -18.45 -17.69 21.35
N PRO A 137 -17.86 -18.47 22.28
CA PRO A 137 -17.85 -18.13 23.70
C PRO A 137 -17.32 -16.73 24.00
N ALA A 138 -17.81 -16.11 25.08
CA ALA A 138 -17.50 -14.72 25.41
C ALA A 138 -16.01 -14.49 25.73
N ASP A 139 -15.36 -15.45 26.39
CA ASP A 139 -13.93 -15.46 26.67
C ASP A 139 -13.10 -15.53 25.38
N VAL A 140 -13.49 -16.36 24.42
CA VAL A 140 -12.84 -16.44 23.09
C VAL A 140 -12.99 -15.13 22.32
N LYS A 141 -14.19 -14.54 22.31
CA LYS A 141 -14.42 -13.22 21.69
C LYS A 141 -13.53 -12.16 22.32
N LYS A 142 -13.42 -12.15 23.65
CA LYS A 142 -12.59 -11.20 24.41
C LYS A 142 -11.10 -11.33 24.04
N VAL A 143 -10.59 -12.56 23.88
CA VAL A 143 -9.21 -12.78 23.45
C VAL A 143 -8.98 -12.21 22.06
N ILE A 144 -9.83 -12.57 21.08
CA ILE A 144 -9.69 -12.09 19.70
C ILE A 144 -9.80 -10.56 19.65
N ASP A 145 -10.76 -9.97 20.35
CA ASP A 145 -10.94 -8.51 20.41
C ASP A 145 -9.75 -7.80 21.08
N GLY A 146 -9.13 -8.42 22.08
CA GLY A 146 -7.93 -7.89 22.73
C GLY A 146 -6.69 -7.86 21.83
N MET A 147 -6.61 -8.75 20.84
CA MET A 147 -5.43 -8.89 19.98
C MET A 147 -5.50 -8.10 18.67
N ARG A 148 -6.66 -7.55 18.30
CA ARG A 148 -6.88 -6.95 16.97
C ARG A 148 -5.84 -5.89 16.60
N LYS A 149 -5.57 -4.96 17.53
CA LYS A 149 -4.59 -3.88 17.34
C LYS A 149 -3.15 -4.38 17.39
N GLU A 150 -2.87 -5.37 18.23
CA GLU A 150 -1.56 -5.99 18.32
C GLU A 150 -1.19 -6.70 17.03
N TRP A 151 -2.12 -7.43 16.41
CA TRP A 151 -1.92 -8.05 15.10
C TRP A 151 -1.68 -7.03 13.99
N ALA A 152 -2.37 -5.88 14.02
CA ALA A 152 -2.12 -4.79 13.08
C ALA A 152 -0.69 -4.26 13.20
N LEU A 153 -0.23 -4.01 14.44
CA LEU A 153 1.13 -3.57 14.74
C LEU A 153 2.17 -4.63 14.34
N TRP A 154 1.94 -5.89 14.72
CA TRP A 154 2.84 -7.00 14.45
C TRP A 154 3.03 -7.21 12.96
N THR A 155 1.93 -7.22 12.19
CA THR A 155 1.97 -7.43 10.74
C THR A 155 2.75 -6.32 10.04
N GLY A 156 2.49 -5.06 10.39
CA GLY A 156 3.24 -3.92 9.86
C GLY A 156 4.73 -3.99 10.21
N ASN A 157 5.07 -4.33 11.47
CA ASN A 157 6.46 -4.51 11.88
C ASN A 157 7.17 -5.64 11.14
N TYR A 158 6.49 -6.78 10.99
CA TYR A 158 7.02 -7.93 10.27
C TYR A 158 7.36 -7.56 8.83
N VAL A 159 6.40 -6.97 8.09
CA VAL A 159 6.60 -6.71 6.66
C VAL A 159 7.61 -5.59 6.40
N ASP A 160 7.69 -4.57 7.27
CA ASP A 160 8.72 -3.53 7.17
C ASP A 160 10.15 -4.13 7.29
N ASN A 161 10.34 -5.06 8.24
CA ASN A 161 11.61 -5.79 8.38
C ASN A 161 11.85 -6.74 7.21
N HIS A 162 10.80 -7.41 6.74
CA HIS A 162 10.90 -8.35 5.64
C HIS A 162 11.27 -7.68 4.31
N VAL A 163 10.85 -6.42 4.08
CA VAL A 163 11.34 -5.63 2.95
C VAL A 163 12.86 -5.51 2.96
N GLN A 164 13.49 -5.31 4.12
CA GLN A 164 14.95 -5.21 4.21
C GLN A 164 15.64 -6.53 3.84
N GLU A 165 15.08 -7.64 4.30
CA GLU A 165 15.54 -8.99 3.92
C GLU A 165 15.39 -9.24 2.42
N SER A 166 14.25 -8.86 1.85
CA SER A 166 13.95 -8.98 0.42
C SER A 166 14.94 -8.17 -0.43
N LEU A 167 15.21 -6.93 -0.05
CA LEU A 167 16.15 -6.06 -0.75
C LEU A 167 17.59 -6.60 -0.68
N LYS A 168 18.03 -7.06 0.50
CA LYS A 168 19.35 -7.67 0.66
C LYS A 168 19.50 -8.89 -0.26
N TRP A 169 18.54 -9.81 -0.19
CA TRP A 169 18.52 -11.00 -1.05
C TRP A 169 18.51 -10.66 -2.55
N SER A 170 17.72 -9.65 -2.93
CA SER A 170 17.59 -9.22 -4.34
C SER A 170 18.89 -8.61 -4.88
N LYS A 171 19.59 -7.81 -4.08
CA LYS A 171 20.92 -7.26 -4.41
C LYS A 171 21.96 -8.36 -4.56
N GLU A 172 21.99 -9.31 -3.63
CA GLU A 172 22.98 -10.39 -3.63
C GLU A 172 22.78 -11.32 -4.83
N LYS A 173 21.55 -11.78 -5.06
CA LYS A 173 21.20 -12.82 -6.02
C LYS A 173 20.96 -12.30 -7.44
N TYR A 174 20.30 -11.16 -7.59
CA TYR A 174 19.87 -10.63 -8.90
C TYR A 174 20.54 -9.30 -9.28
N LYS A 175 21.44 -8.79 -8.43
CA LYS A 175 22.13 -7.51 -8.64
C LYS A 175 21.14 -6.34 -8.80
N LEU A 176 20.04 -6.38 -8.04
CA LEU A 176 19.02 -5.34 -8.03
C LEU A 176 19.67 -3.95 -7.82
N GLU A 177 19.41 -3.04 -8.73
CA GLU A 177 19.80 -1.63 -8.61
C GLU A 177 18.67 -0.82 -7.98
N ILE A 178 19.00 0.04 -7.02
CA ILE A 178 18.04 0.89 -6.33
C ILE A 178 18.32 2.35 -6.65
N TYR A 179 17.28 3.07 -7.03
CA TYR A 179 17.28 4.48 -7.40
C TYR A 179 16.39 5.28 -6.46
N GLU A 180 16.67 6.58 -6.37
CA GLU A 180 15.77 7.55 -5.75
C GLU A 180 15.31 8.57 -6.79
N LEU A 181 14.06 9.00 -6.68
CA LEU A 181 13.61 10.18 -7.43
C LEU A 181 14.37 11.43 -6.95
N PRO A 182 14.73 12.36 -7.84
CA PRO A 182 15.30 13.64 -7.46
C PRO A 182 14.43 14.37 -6.45
N ALA A 183 15.03 15.13 -5.53
CA ALA A 183 14.30 15.81 -4.46
C ALA A 183 13.17 16.74 -4.99
N GLY A 184 13.42 17.45 -6.09
CA GLY A 184 12.40 18.28 -6.75
C GLY A 184 11.20 17.47 -7.27
N GLU A 185 11.43 16.24 -7.73
CA GLU A 185 10.37 15.37 -8.22
C GLU A 185 9.56 14.71 -7.10
N LYS A 186 10.16 14.46 -5.92
CA LYS A 186 9.40 13.98 -4.75
C LYS A 186 8.27 14.95 -4.37
N ALA A 187 8.52 16.26 -4.46
CA ALA A 187 7.50 17.28 -4.25
C ALA A 187 6.46 17.31 -5.39
N GLU A 188 6.91 17.10 -6.63
CA GLU A 188 6.04 17.08 -7.81
C GLU A 188 5.07 15.90 -7.80
N VAL A 189 5.53 14.70 -7.41
CA VAL A 189 4.66 13.52 -7.16
C VAL A 189 3.48 13.91 -6.26
N SER A 190 3.76 14.62 -5.17
CA SER A 190 2.72 15.05 -4.22
C SER A 190 1.71 16.00 -4.87
N LYS A 191 2.15 16.92 -5.73
CA LYS A 191 1.22 17.81 -6.46
C LYS A 191 0.35 17.04 -7.44
N LEU A 192 0.94 16.14 -8.21
CA LEU A 192 0.26 15.37 -9.26
C LEU A 192 -0.83 14.43 -8.72
N ILE A 193 -0.67 13.92 -7.50
CA ILE A 193 -1.64 13.01 -6.88
C ILE A 193 -2.70 13.73 -6.03
N ARG A 194 -2.47 15.00 -5.65
CA ARG A 194 -3.40 15.77 -4.81
C ARG A 194 -4.84 15.82 -5.35
N PRO A 195 -5.07 16.00 -6.68
CA PRO A 195 -6.43 15.99 -7.22
C PRO A 195 -7.21 14.70 -6.96
N LEU A 196 -6.52 13.56 -6.78
CA LEU A 196 -7.17 12.29 -6.44
C LEU A 196 -7.74 12.29 -5.02
N ILE A 197 -7.09 13.01 -4.09
CA ILE A 197 -7.61 13.21 -2.74
C ILE A 197 -8.82 14.13 -2.76
N ASP A 198 -8.77 15.22 -3.54
CA ASP A 198 -9.91 16.13 -3.67
C ASP A 198 -11.13 15.40 -4.26
N THR A 199 -10.90 14.60 -5.30
CA THR A 199 -11.92 13.71 -5.91
C THR A 199 -12.48 12.72 -4.88
N TYR A 200 -11.63 12.13 -4.04
CA TYR A 200 -12.06 11.24 -2.96
C TYR A 200 -12.97 11.98 -1.96
N VAL A 201 -12.54 13.16 -1.49
CA VAL A 201 -13.28 13.98 -0.52
C VAL A 201 -14.66 14.33 -1.09
N GLU A 202 -14.72 14.78 -2.33
CA GLU A 202 -15.99 15.07 -3.01
C GLU A 202 -16.91 13.85 -3.09
N ARG A 203 -16.36 12.70 -3.50
CA ARG A 203 -17.12 11.46 -3.64
C ARG A 203 -17.73 11.01 -2.31
N VAL A 204 -16.94 10.98 -1.23
CA VAL A 204 -17.45 10.51 0.07
C VAL A 204 -18.39 11.54 0.72
N THR A 205 -18.18 12.83 0.45
CA THR A 205 -19.11 13.90 0.88
C THR A 205 -20.47 13.75 0.21
N LYS A 206 -20.50 13.45 -1.10
CA LYS A 206 -21.74 13.11 -1.82
C LYS A 206 -22.43 11.86 -1.28
N ALA A 207 -21.66 10.94 -0.69
CA ALA A 207 -22.19 9.75 -0.01
C ALA A 207 -22.63 10.02 1.45
N GLY A 208 -22.61 11.28 1.91
CA GLY A 208 -23.08 11.67 3.24
C GLY A 208 -22.05 11.54 4.37
N LEU A 209 -20.77 11.33 4.05
CA LEU A 209 -19.68 11.28 5.02
C LEU A 209 -18.91 12.60 5.06
N ASP A 210 -18.32 12.96 6.20
CA ASP A 210 -17.44 14.13 6.27
C ASP A 210 -16.04 13.79 5.71
N GLY A 211 -15.90 13.88 4.39
CA GLY A 211 -14.65 13.56 3.71
C GLY A 211 -13.46 14.40 4.14
N LYS A 212 -13.69 15.68 4.48
CA LYS A 212 -12.63 16.59 4.94
C LYS A 212 -12.12 16.14 6.31
N GLN A 213 -13.04 15.81 7.22
CA GLN A 213 -12.67 15.35 8.55
C GLN A 213 -12.01 13.96 8.52
N ILE A 214 -12.47 13.05 7.65
CA ILE A 214 -11.82 11.74 7.44
C ILE A 214 -10.37 11.94 7.00
N MET A 215 -10.12 12.78 6.00
CA MET A 215 -8.75 13.03 5.52
C MET A 215 -7.88 13.72 6.57
N LYS A 216 -8.44 14.64 7.36
CA LYS A 216 -7.73 15.27 8.49
C LYS A 216 -7.32 14.22 9.53
N ASP A 217 -8.18 13.27 9.84
CA ASP A 217 -7.86 12.19 10.79
C ASP A 217 -6.79 11.24 10.25
N VAL A 218 -6.82 10.93 8.95
CA VAL A 218 -5.76 10.14 8.30
C VAL A 218 -4.39 10.80 8.50
N TYR A 219 -4.28 12.10 8.24
CA TYR A 219 -3.02 12.83 8.46
C TYR A 219 -2.62 12.89 9.93
N THR A 220 -3.60 13.10 10.83
CA THR A 220 -3.35 13.12 12.28
C THR A 220 -2.80 11.78 12.78
N PHE A 221 -3.42 10.66 12.38
CA PHE A 221 -2.95 9.33 12.76
C PHE A 221 -1.61 8.97 12.12
N LYS A 222 -1.40 9.38 10.86
CA LYS A 222 -0.11 9.25 10.19
C LYS A 222 0.99 9.95 11.00
N GLU A 223 0.83 11.23 11.31
CA GLU A 223 1.84 11.98 12.07
C GLU A 223 2.12 11.38 13.44
N LYS A 224 1.05 10.98 14.16
CA LYS A 224 1.16 10.30 15.46
C LYS A 224 2.04 9.05 15.37
N TYR A 225 1.71 8.14 14.45
CA TYR A 225 2.38 6.84 14.39
C TYR A 225 3.76 6.90 13.73
N GLU A 226 3.97 7.79 12.77
CA GLU A 226 5.31 8.03 12.23
C GLU A 226 6.24 8.65 13.27
N LYS A 227 5.75 9.58 14.10
CA LYS A 227 6.58 10.11 15.20
C LYS A 227 6.90 9.04 16.23
N GLN A 228 5.97 8.13 16.51
CA GLN A 228 6.13 7.07 17.50
C GLN A 228 7.12 5.99 17.05
N TYR A 229 7.18 5.69 15.75
CA TYR A 229 7.95 4.57 15.19
C TYR A 229 8.96 5.01 14.13
N LYS A 230 9.48 6.23 14.28
CA LYS A 230 10.56 6.79 13.45
C LYS A 230 11.83 5.97 13.54
#